data_AF-A0AAJ0ZSB6-F1
#
_entry.id   AF-A0AAJ0ZSB6-F1
#
_cell.length_a   1.000
_cell.length_b   1.000
_cell.length_c   1.000
_cell.angle_alpha   90.00
_cell.angle_beta   90.00
_cell.angle_gamma   90.00
#
_symmetry.space_group_name_H-M   'P 1'
#
loop_
_entity.id
_entity.type
_entity.pdbx_description
1 polymer ?
#
loop_
_entity_poly.entity_id
_entity_poly.type
_entity_poly.pdbx_seq_one_letter_code
_entity_poly.pdbx_strand_id
1 'polypeptide(L)'
;MVLFLRKKAPAPQAAPGYVPTDLVQRMASTGMPEREIASYLSKQGFSPSQIDAAMREALKAQVSAPPLRPAPPIPRPPAPTPPGPMVPEETEEVPATPTMDFPGPPAETVPKPPVPPRPITRETPEPPAYPPATAIPQRKPLEILPPHEAVKERRDIGVPPERVIPAAMKPVEYATAPGIEEIRPPRRVPEAPTEITVEEIVEGIVAERWIEFEERLNNFEKRDIQLQAQIQDLKKAMAELENRLKAKEADMIGKLDTMTESMAAIQGRIGSIEKVFKDFLPQMTENVRSIAEVVEKLKGS
;
A
#
# COMPACT_ATOMS: atom_id res chain seq x y z
N MET A 1 41.91 6.67 5.24
CA MET A 1 40.47 6.34 5.15
C MET A 1 39.95 6.23 6.58
N VAL A 2 39.34 7.30 7.11
CA VAL A 2 38.95 7.42 8.52
C VAL A 2 37.51 6.92 8.67
N LEU A 3 37.33 5.76 9.31
CA LEU A 3 36.03 5.18 9.64
C LEU A 3 35.39 5.96 10.80
N PHE A 4 34.45 6.84 10.48
CA PHE A 4 33.57 7.44 11.49
C PHE A 4 32.51 6.43 11.93
N LEU A 5 32.76 5.76 13.07
CA LEU A 5 31.71 5.05 13.80
C LEU A 5 30.73 6.08 14.36
N ARG A 6 29.61 6.28 13.66
CA ARG A 6 28.50 7.12 14.11
C ARG A 6 27.83 6.40 15.29
N LYS A 7 28.27 6.73 16.51
CA LYS A 7 27.71 6.24 17.77
C LYS A 7 26.21 6.54 17.79
N LYS A 8 25.39 5.50 17.67
CA LYS A 8 23.92 5.60 17.71
C LYS A 8 23.54 6.19 19.07
N ALA A 9 22.99 7.40 19.08
CA ALA A 9 22.53 8.04 20.31
C ALA A 9 21.51 7.12 21.01
N PRO A 10 21.58 6.97 22.34
CA PRO A 10 20.59 6.21 23.08
C PRO A 10 19.21 6.80 22.83
N ALA A 11 18.23 5.94 22.55
CA ALA A 11 16.84 6.37 22.38
C ALA A 11 16.43 7.16 23.63
N PRO A 12 15.73 8.30 23.48
CA PRO A 12 15.27 9.10 24.61
C PRO A 12 14.40 8.20 25.50
N GLN A 13 14.93 7.86 26.67
CA GLN A 13 14.20 7.05 27.64
C GLN A 13 13.05 7.89 28.18
N ALA A 14 11.86 7.30 28.23
CA ALA A 14 10.62 7.96 28.60
C ALA A 14 10.71 8.54 30.02
N ALA A 15 10.99 9.84 30.12
CA ALA A 15 10.90 10.54 31.39
C ALA A 15 9.42 10.59 31.81
N PRO A 16 9.09 10.37 33.10
CA PRO A 16 7.73 10.46 33.59
C PRO A 16 7.17 11.87 33.31
N GLY A 17 6.14 11.93 32.46
CA GLY A 17 5.50 13.18 32.02
C GLY A 17 5.87 13.65 30.61
N TYR A 18 6.79 12.98 29.91
CA TYR A 18 7.08 13.29 28.51
C TYR A 18 6.00 12.70 27.59
N VAL A 19 5.44 13.55 26.71
CA VAL A 19 4.44 13.17 25.71
C VAL A 19 5.12 13.21 24.32
N PRO A 20 5.17 12.08 23.57
CA PRO A 20 5.96 11.98 22.33
C PRO A 20 5.23 12.56 21.11
N THR A 21 4.77 13.82 21.20
CA THR A 21 3.94 14.47 20.18
C THR A 21 4.66 14.60 18.83
N ASP A 22 5.96 14.95 18.82
CA ASP A 22 6.76 15.06 17.60
C ASP A 22 6.88 13.73 16.84
N LEU A 23 7.00 12.63 17.58
CA LEU A 23 7.15 11.30 17.00
C LEU A 23 5.85 10.85 16.33
N VAL A 24 4.70 11.07 17.00
CA VAL A 24 3.38 10.82 16.42
C VAL A 24 3.17 11.63 15.15
N GLN A 25 3.46 12.94 15.18
CA GLN A 25 3.28 13.83 14.04
C GLN A 25 4.13 13.39 12.83
N ARG A 26 5.34 12.90 13.07
CA ARG A 26 6.22 12.36 12.02
C ARG A 26 5.69 11.05 11.42
N MET A 27 5.20 10.14 12.26
CA MET A 27 4.64 8.87 11.77
C MET A 27 3.33 9.11 11.00
N ALA A 28 2.51 10.04 11.48
CA ALA A 28 1.28 10.47 10.80
C ALA A 28 1.57 11.14 9.45
N SER A 29 2.57 12.03 9.35
CA SER A 29 2.95 12.66 8.08
C SER A 29 3.60 11.69 7.08
N THR A 30 4.16 10.58 7.58
CA THR A 30 4.65 9.47 6.76
C THR A 30 3.50 8.58 6.24
N GLY A 31 2.26 8.80 6.70
CA GLY A 31 1.08 8.05 6.30
C GLY A 31 0.87 6.73 7.07
N MET A 32 1.55 6.55 8.21
CA MET A 32 1.35 5.35 9.04
C MET A 32 -0.02 5.42 9.73
N PRO A 33 -0.81 4.33 9.74
CA PRO A 33 -2.12 4.33 10.38
C PRO A 33 -1.98 4.45 11.90
N GLU A 34 -2.94 5.14 12.53
CA GLU A 34 -2.98 5.40 13.97
C GLU A 34 -2.80 4.15 14.85
N ARG A 35 -3.37 3.01 14.44
CA ARG A 35 -3.21 1.73 15.14
C ARG A 35 -1.76 1.23 15.18
N GLU A 36 -1.01 1.44 14.09
CA GLU A 36 0.41 1.08 14.02
C GLU A 36 1.26 2.04 14.85
N ILE A 37 0.93 3.34 14.86
CA ILE A 37 1.60 4.34 15.69
C ILE A 37 1.46 3.98 17.18
N ALA A 38 0.24 3.65 17.63
CA ALA A 38 -0.01 3.24 19.01
C ALA A 38 0.77 1.96 19.39
N SER A 39 0.80 0.95 18.50
CA SER A 39 1.58 -0.27 18.72
C SER A 39 3.09 0.01 18.79
N TYR A 40 3.59 0.89 17.92
CA TYR A 40 5.00 1.29 17.92
C TYR A 40 5.39 2.02 19.21
N LEU A 41 4.58 2.97 19.66
CA LEU A 41 4.82 3.71 20.91
C LEU A 41 4.70 2.81 22.14
N SER A 42 3.73 1.90 22.16
CA SER A 42 3.61 0.91 23.24
C SER A 42 4.88 0.04 23.35
N LYS A 43 5.45 -0.38 22.20
CA LYS A 43 6.75 -1.11 22.16
C LYS A 43 7.94 -0.28 22.65
N GLN A 44 7.87 1.04 22.56
CA GLN A 44 8.88 1.96 23.10
C GLN A 44 8.69 2.24 24.60
N GLY A 45 7.67 1.67 25.23
CA GLY A 45 7.40 1.80 26.66
C GLY A 45 6.54 2.99 27.06
N PHE A 46 5.88 3.66 26.11
CA PHE A 46 4.93 4.72 26.42
C PHE A 46 3.61 4.15 26.97
N SER A 47 3.03 4.81 27.97
CA SER A 47 1.75 4.38 28.54
C SER A 47 0.58 4.67 27.58
N PRO A 48 -0.54 3.92 27.64
CA PRO A 48 -1.71 4.18 26.81
C PRO A 48 -2.23 5.62 26.92
N SER A 49 -2.23 6.18 28.13
CA SER A 49 -2.66 7.57 28.36
C SER A 49 -1.73 8.61 27.73
N GLN A 50 -0.42 8.36 27.69
CA GLN A 50 0.55 9.22 27.01
C GLN A 50 0.41 9.16 25.49
N ILE A 51 0.13 7.96 24.96
CA ILE A 51 -0.12 7.74 23.53
C ILE A 51 -1.35 8.55 23.11
N ASP A 52 -2.47 8.40 23.82
CA ASP A 52 -3.71 9.12 23.51
C ASP A 52 -3.56 10.65 23.62
N ALA A 53 -2.79 11.12 24.60
CA ALA A 53 -2.48 12.54 24.75
C ALA A 53 -1.65 13.06 23.57
N ALA A 54 -0.59 12.34 23.18
CA ALA A 54 0.26 12.68 22.05
C ALA A 54 -0.51 12.70 20.72
N MET A 55 -1.42 11.74 20.53
CA MET A 55 -2.27 11.67 19.34
C MET A 55 -3.24 12.84 19.24
N ARG A 56 -3.91 13.19 20.35
CA ARG A 56 -4.79 14.37 20.40
C ARG A 56 -4.02 15.67 20.14
N GLU A 57 -2.82 15.80 20.71
CA GLU A 57 -2.01 17.00 20.53
C GLU A 57 -1.46 17.12 19.10
N ALA A 58 -1.03 16.02 18.49
CA ALA A 58 -0.58 16.00 17.10
C ALA A 58 -1.70 16.39 16.12
N LEU A 59 -2.93 15.89 16.34
CA LEU A 59 -4.10 16.28 15.55
C LEU A 59 -4.44 17.77 15.74
N LYS A 60 -4.39 18.26 16.99
CA LYS A 60 -4.62 19.68 17.28
C LYS A 60 -3.59 20.58 16.58
N ALA A 61 -2.32 20.18 16.55
CA ALA A 61 -1.27 20.89 15.85
C ALA A 61 -1.48 20.90 14.33
N GLN A 62 -1.98 19.80 13.75
CA GLN A 62 -2.27 19.71 12.32
C GLN A 62 -3.45 20.60 11.90
N VAL A 63 -4.48 20.71 12.74
CA VAL A 63 -5.64 21.58 12.49
C VAL A 63 -5.32 23.06 12.76
N SER A 64 -4.42 23.34 13.71
CA SER A 64 -4.02 24.70 14.07
C SER A 64 -2.88 25.26 13.20
N ALA A 65 -2.33 24.48 12.27
CA ALA A 65 -1.34 24.98 11.33
C ALA A 65 -2.01 26.11 10.50
N PRO A 66 -1.48 27.35 10.54
CA PRO A 66 -2.05 28.45 9.78
C PRO A 66 -2.14 28.02 8.31
N PRO A 67 -3.30 28.20 7.64
CA PRO A 67 -3.47 27.80 6.26
C PRO A 67 -2.28 28.36 5.49
N LEU A 68 -1.52 27.45 4.86
CA LEU A 68 -0.37 27.81 4.03
C LEU A 68 -0.80 29.01 3.20
N ARG A 69 -0.11 30.14 3.42
CA ARG A 69 -0.38 31.37 2.67
C ARG A 69 -0.51 30.96 1.21
N PRO A 70 -1.59 31.33 0.52
CA PRO A 70 -1.79 30.95 -0.87
C PRO A 70 -0.49 31.25 -1.60
N ALA A 71 0.09 30.22 -2.22
CA ALA A 71 1.35 30.35 -2.92
C ALA A 71 1.26 31.58 -3.82
N PRO A 72 2.31 32.44 -3.88
CA PRO A 72 2.33 33.54 -4.82
C PRO A 72 1.95 32.99 -6.20
N PRO A 73 1.05 33.65 -6.93
CA PRO A 73 0.52 33.15 -8.18
C PRO A 73 1.70 32.76 -9.07
N ILE A 74 1.82 31.45 -9.33
CA ILE A 74 2.78 30.93 -10.28
C ILE A 74 2.53 31.73 -11.57
N PRO A 75 3.56 32.37 -12.17
CA PRO A 75 3.41 33.08 -13.42
C PRO A 75 2.72 32.12 -14.40
N ARG A 76 1.47 32.43 -14.75
CA ARG A 76 0.76 31.61 -15.73
C ARG A 76 1.63 31.63 -16.99
N PRO A 77 1.97 30.47 -17.58
CA PRO A 77 2.55 30.48 -18.91
C PRO A 77 1.65 31.33 -19.81
N PRO A 78 2.24 32.16 -20.69
CA PRO A 78 1.47 33.06 -21.55
C PRO A 78 0.38 32.25 -22.24
N ALA A 79 -0.85 32.73 -22.13
CA ALA A 79 -1.99 32.09 -22.76
C ALA A 79 -1.67 31.88 -24.25
N PRO A 80 -1.97 30.70 -24.82
CA PRO A 80 -1.88 30.52 -26.26
C PRO A 80 -2.72 31.61 -26.91
N THR A 81 -2.07 32.39 -27.75
CA THR A 81 -2.67 33.46 -28.53
C THR A 81 -3.92 32.89 -29.21
N PRO A 82 -5.10 33.53 -29.09
CA PRO A 82 -6.28 33.08 -29.81
C PRO A 82 -5.93 33.00 -31.31
N PRO A 83 -6.27 31.88 -32.00
CA PRO A 83 -6.10 31.80 -33.43
C PRO A 83 -6.85 33.00 -34.05
N GLY A 84 -6.14 33.74 -34.90
CA GLY A 84 -6.68 34.92 -35.56
C GLY A 84 -7.96 34.58 -36.33
N PRO A 85 -8.74 35.60 -36.69
CA PRO A 85 -9.96 35.44 -37.46
C PRO A 85 -9.67 34.63 -38.72
N MET A 86 -10.29 33.45 -38.80
CA MET A 86 -10.28 32.60 -39.98
C MET A 86 -10.74 33.46 -41.15
N VAL A 87 -9.85 33.68 -42.10
CA VAL A 87 -10.21 34.12 -43.44
C VAL A 87 -11.17 33.06 -43.99
N PRO A 88 -12.32 33.43 -44.56
CA PRO A 88 -13.22 32.47 -45.20
C PRO A 88 -12.44 31.69 -46.26
N GLU A 89 -12.25 30.40 -46.00
CA GLU A 89 -11.70 29.45 -46.94
C GLU A 89 -12.75 29.27 -48.04
N GLU A 90 -12.43 29.87 -49.19
CA GLU A 90 -13.17 29.79 -50.43
C GLU A 90 -13.35 28.32 -50.79
N THR A 91 -14.60 27.90 -50.82
CA THR A 91 -15.01 26.53 -51.13
C THR A 91 -14.66 26.24 -52.58
N GLU A 92 -13.51 25.61 -52.81
CA GLU A 92 -13.13 25.09 -54.12
C GLU A 92 -13.97 23.83 -54.40
N GLU A 93 -14.86 23.97 -55.37
CA GLU A 93 -15.83 23.01 -55.84
C GLU A 93 -15.11 21.83 -56.53
N VAL A 94 -15.05 20.68 -55.85
CA VAL A 94 -14.44 19.46 -56.39
C VAL A 94 -15.43 18.80 -57.36
N PRO A 95 -15.07 18.55 -58.64
CA PRO A 95 -15.99 17.98 -59.61
C PRO A 95 -16.33 16.51 -59.31
N ALA A 96 -17.59 16.17 -59.55
CA ALA A 96 -18.21 14.87 -59.34
C ALA A 96 -17.39 13.71 -59.95
N THR A 97 -17.06 12.73 -59.12
CA THR A 97 -16.57 11.42 -59.56
C THR A 97 -17.75 10.55 -60.03
N PRO A 98 -17.59 9.78 -61.13
CA PRO A 98 -18.64 8.95 -61.68
C PRO A 98 -18.88 7.71 -60.81
N THR A 99 -20.14 7.47 -60.47
CA THR A 99 -20.67 6.22 -59.92
C THR A 99 -20.32 5.05 -60.84
N MET A 100 -19.40 4.19 -60.41
CA MET A 100 -19.20 2.86 -61.00
C MET A 100 -20.07 1.85 -60.25
N ASP A 101 -21.04 1.30 -60.99
CA ASP A 101 -21.90 0.19 -60.63
C ASP A 101 -21.05 -1.08 -60.46
N PHE A 102 -20.91 -1.59 -59.24
CA PHE A 102 -20.15 -2.81 -58.93
C PHE A 102 -21.10 -4.01 -58.93
N PRO A 103 -20.92 -5.03 -59.80
CA PRO A 103 -21.74 -6.24 -59.79
C PRO A 103 -21.47 -7.07 -58.52
N GLY A 104 -22.56 -7.64 -57.99
CA GLY A 104 -22.60 -8.27 -56.67
C GLY A 104 -21.64 -9.44 -56.45
N PRO A 105 -21.36 -9.77 -55.17
CA PRO A 105 -20.43 -10.83 -54.82
C PRO A 105 -20.99 -12.22 -55.19
N PRO A 106 -20.16 -13.13 -55.73
CA PRO A 106 -20.54 -14.52 -55.92
C PRO A 106 -20.66 -15.25 -54.57
N ALA A 107 -21.50 -16.28 -54.58
CA ALA A 107 -21.88 -17.09 -53.45
C ALA A 107 -20.70 -17.56 -52.57
N GLU A 108 -20.93 -17.42 -51.27
CA GLU A 108 -20.09 -17.79 -50.14
C GLU A 108 -19.74 -19.29 -50.17
N THR A 109 -18.48 -19.61 -50.54
CA THR A 109 -17.92 -20.94 -50.33
C THR A 109 -17.49 -21.07 -48.88
N VAL A 110 -18.16 -21.97 -48.14
CA VAL A 110 -17.87 -22.37 -46.77
C VAL A 110 -16.37 -22.73 -46.62
N PRO A 111 -15.59 -22.04 -45.76
CA PRO A 111 -14.19 -22.38 -45.53
C PRO A 111 -14.07 -23.68 -44.71
N LYS A 112 -13.28 -24.61 -45.24
CA LYS A 112 -12.84 -25.85 -44.60
C LYS A 112 -12.09 -25.53 -43.29
N PRO A 113 -12.29 -26.26 -42.19
CA PRO A 113 -11.64 -25.98 -40.91
C PRO A 113 -10.11 -26.05 -41.02
N PRO A 114 -9.38 -25.15 -40.34
CA PRO A 114 -7.92 -25.09 -40.41
C PRO A 114 -7.29 -26.34 -39.82
N VAL A 115 -6.33 -26.90 -40.57
CA VAL A 115 -5.45 -27.98 -40.13
C VAL A 115 -4.68 -27.49 -38.90
N PRO A 116 -4.61 -28.27 -37.79
CA PRO A 116 -3.85 -27.87 -36.62
C PRO A 116 -2.37 -27.68 -36.98
N PRO A 117 -1.73 -26.59 -36.51
CA PRO A 117 -0.33 -26.33 -36.80
C PRO A 117 0.52 -27.47 -36.23
N ARG A 118 1.44 -27.98 -37.06
CA ARG A 118 2.46 -28.94 -36.61
C ARG A 118 3.25 -28.32 -35.46
N PRO A 119 3.62 -29.09 -34.42
CA PRO A 119 4.43 -28.58 -33.32
C PRO A 119 5.75 -28.08 -33.90
N ILE A 120 5.93 -26.76 -33.87
CA ILE A 120 7.21 -26.13 -34.12
C ILE A 120 8.07 -26.49 -32.91
N THR A 121 9.08 -27.34 -33.12
CA THR A 121 10.14 -27.58 -32.16
C THR A 121 10.83 -26.24 -31.91
N ARG A 122 10.40 -25.55 -30.86
CA ARG A 122 11.02 -24.33 -30.38
C ARG A 122 12.36 -24.78 -29.81
N GLU A 123 13.44 -24.58 -30.57
CA GLU A 123 14.78 -24.63 -29.99
C GLU A 123 14.81 -23.58 -28.88
N THR A 124 14.76 -24.08 -27.65
CA THR A 124 14.95 -23.29 -26.44
C THR A 124 16.34 -22.67 -26.56
N PRO A 125 16.48 -21.33 -26.59
CA PRO A 125 17.80 -20.72 -26.49
C PRO A 125 18.42 -21.18 -25.18
N GLU A 126 19.57 -21.84 -25.31
CA GLU A 126 20.37 -22.31 -24.19
C GLU A 126 20.64 -21.13 -23.25
N PRO A 127 20.27 -21.22 -21.97
CA PRO A 127 20.48 -20.12 -21.04
C PRO A 127 21.98 -19.80 -20.96
N PRO A 128 22.36 -18.51 -20.84
CA PRO A 128 23.77 -18.14 -20.72
C PRO A 128 24.39 -18.92 -19.56
N ALA A 129 25.49 -19.61 -19.86
CA ALA A 129 26.26 -20.37 -18.89
C ALA A 129 26.51 -19.50 -17.65
N TYR A 130 25.88 -19.88 -16.53
CA TYR A 130 26.14 -19.27 -15.24
C TYR A 130 27.66 -19.35 -14.99
N PRO A 131 28.30 -18.27 -14.52
CA PRO A 131 29.68 -18.36 -14.08
C PRO A 131 29.79 -19.49 -13.05
N PRO A 132 30.87 -20.29 -13.07
CA PRO A 132 31.05 -21.37 -12.12
C PRO A 132 30.87 -20.80 -10.72
N ALA A 133 29.92 -21.36 -9.98
CA ALA A 133 29.60 -20.96 -8.63
C ALA A 133 30.90 -20.84 -7.83
N THR A 134 31.32 -19.59 -7.59
CA THR A 134 32.39 -19.33 -6.64
C THR A 134 31.93 -19.96 -5.34
N ALA A 135 32.64 -21.02 -4.94
CA ALA A 135 32.31 -21.87 -3.83
C ALA A 135 31.79 -21.02 -2.67
N ILE A 136 30.47 -21.08 -2.44
CA ILE A 136 29.88 -20.57 -1.22
C ILE A 136 30.61 -21.33 -0.12
N PRO A 137 31.35 -20.66 0.79
CA PRO A 137 32.05 -21.35 1.85
C PRO A 137 31.01 -22.21 2.56
N GLN A 138 31.25 -23.53 2.58
CA GLN A 138 30.40 -24.49 3.25
C GLN A 138 30.08 -23.92 4.62
N ARG A 139 28.85 -23.43 4.79
CA ARG A 139 28.35 -23.12 6.13
C ARG A 139 28.36 -24.46 6.82
N LYS A 140 29.26 -24.58 7.80
CA LYS A 140 29.32 -25.70 8.74
C LYS A 140 27.89 -26.14 9.03
N PRO A 141 27.57 -27.45 8.92
CA PRO A 141 26.31 -27.97 9.40
C PRO A 141 26.07 -27.37 10.78
N LEU A 142 24.92 -26.72 10.98
CA LEU A 142 24.54 -26.20 12.28
C LEU A 142 24.63 -27.38 13.26
N GLU A 143 25.68 -27.33 14.08
CA GLU A 143 25.83 -28.16 15.24
C GLU A 143 24.55 -27.96 16.04
N ILE A 144 23.77 -29.03 16.15
CA ILE A 144 22.53 -29.09 16.91
C ILE A 144 22.93 -28.72 18.34
N LEU A 145 22.71 -27.45 18.69
CA LEU A 145 22.91 -26.96 20.03
C LEU A 145 22.06 -27.82 20.97
N PRO A 146 22.62 -28.33 22.08
CA PRO A 146 21.84 -29.02 23.09
C PRO A 146 20.70 -28.11 23.57
N PRO A 147 19.55 -28.68 23.98
CA PRO A 147 18.38 -27.92 24.38
C PRO A 147 18.66 -27.26 25.74
N HIS A 148 19.37 -26.14 25.74
CA HIS A 148 19.45 -25.29 26.91
C HIS A 148 18.15 -24.51 27.02
N GLU A 149 17.36 -24.96 27.99
CA GLU A 149 16.59 -24.12 28.91
C GLU A 149 15.70 -23.07 28.24
N ALA A 150 14.53 -23.55 27.86
CA ALA A 150 13.35 -22.77 27.58
C ALA A 150 13.13 -21.70 28.67
N VAL A 151 13.47 -20.46 28.34
CA VAL A 151 12.93 -19.28 29.00
C VAL A 151 11.42 -19.35 28.82
N LYS A 152 10.75 -19.70 29.92
CA LYS A 152 9.33 -19.53 30.17
C LYS A 152 8.99 -18.04 30.04
N GLU A 153 8.61 -17.62 28.84
CA GLU A 153 7.75 -16.45 28.71
C GLU A 153 6.62 -16.84 27.76
N ARG A 154 5.79 -17.74 28.31
CA ARG A 154 4.49 -18.07 27.74
C ARG A 154 3.68 -16.79 27.77
N ARG A 155 3.37 -16.33 26.57
CA ARG A 155 2.21 -15.51 26.22
C ARG A 155 1.07 -15.72 27.23
N ASP A 156 0.76 -14.67 27.97
CA ASP A 156 -0.50 -14.47 28.68
C ASP A 156 -1.66 -14.37 27.67
N ILE A 157 -1.98 -15.51 27.05
CA ILE A 157 -3.29 -15.72 26.44
C ILE A 157 -4.21 -16.08 27.58
N GLY A 158 -5.02 -15.10 27.97
CA GLY A 158 -6.21 -15.19 28.83
C GLY A 158 -6.45 -16.54 29.47
N VAL A 159 -5.88 -16.72 30.66
CA VAL A 159 -6.44 -17.63 31.64
C VAL A 159 -7.86 -17.12 31.93
N PRO A 160 -8.93 -17.91 31.70
CA PRO A 160 -10.26 -17.51 32.12
C PRO A 160 -10.21 -17.21 33.62
N PRO A 161 -10.89 -16.16 34.11
CA PRO A 161 -10.83 -15.82 35.53
C PRO A 161 -11.14 -17.07 36.33
N GLU A 162 -10.15 -17.49 37.14
CA GLU A 162 -10.32 -18.53 38.14
C GLU A 162 -11.65 -18.25 38.83
N ARG A 163 -12.54 -19.24 38.83
CA ARG A 163 -13.57 -19.34 39.86
C ARG A 163 -12.83 -19.15 41.17
N VAL A 164 -12.95 -17.96 41.75
CA VAL A 164 -12.68 -17.73 43.15
C VAL A 164 -13.69 -18.60 43.88
N ILE A 165 -13.30 -19.85 44.14
CA ILE A 165 -13.96 -20.67 45.15
C ILE A 165 -13.70 -19.88 46.44
N PRO A 166 -14.73 -19.30 47.09
CA PRO A 166 -14.50 -18.60 48.34
C PRO A 166 -13.82 -19.58 49.29
N ALA A 167 -12.68 -19.14 49.82
CA ALA A 167 -11.92 -19.87 50.81
C ALA A 167 -12.86 -20.35 51.92
N ALA A 168 -12.73 -21.65 52.23
CA ALA A 168 -13.43 -22.37 53.27
C ALA A 168 -13.89 -21.45 54.41
N MET A 169 -15.21 -21.21 54.46
CA MET A 169 -15.86 -20.76 55.67
C MET A 169 -15.51 -21.77 56.75
N LYS A 170 -14.79 -21.31 57.77
CA LYS A 170 -14.56 -22.08 58.99
C LYS A 170 -15.93 -22.47 59.56
N PRO A 171 -16.11 -23.70 60.06
CA PRO A 171 -17.34 -24.08 60.74
C PRO A 171 -17.56 -23.12 61.91
N VAL A 172 -18.69 -22.41 61.91
CA VAL A 172 -19.15 -21.71 63.10
C VAL A 172 -19.56 -22.80 64.08
N GLU A 173 -18.74 -22.99 65.12
CA GLU A 173 -19.11 -23.76 66.32
C GLU A 173 -20.33 -23.07 66.94
N TYR A 174 -21.50 -23.67 66.78
CA TYR A 174 -22.68 -23.30 67.54
C TYR A 174 -22.46 -23.79 68.97
N ALA A 175 -22.16 -22.85 69.87
CA ALA A 175 -22.22 -23.09 71.29
C ALA A 175 -23.67 -23.45 71.66
N THR A 176 -23.84 -24.71 72.07
CA THR A 176 -25.02 -25.25 72.73
C THR A 176 -25.40 -24.38 73.92
N ALA A 177 -26.51 -23.64 73.81
CA ALA A 177 -27.21 -23.08 74.97
C ALA A 177 -28.14 -24.17 75.56
N PRO A 178 -28.09 -24.45 76.87
CA PRO A 178 -29.04 -25.36 77.50
C PRO A 178 -30.31 -24.62 77.92
N GLY A 179 -31.46 -25.20 77.58
CA GLY A 179 -32.72 -25.02 78.31
C GLY A 179 -33.69 -23.99 77.74
N ILE A 180 -34.58 -24.45 76.85
CA ILE A 180 -35.94 -23.90 76.73
C ILE A 180 -36.92 -25.06 76.58
N GLU A 181 -37.97 -24.97 77.39
CA GLU A 181 -39.01 -25.94 77.68
C GLU A 181 -39.86 -26.35 76.47
N GLU A 182 -40.27 -27.62 76.58
CA GLU A 182 -41.36 -28.35 75.95
C GLU A 182 -42.62 -27.52 75.65
N ILE A 183 -42.87 -27.25 74.36
CA ILE A 183 -44.16 -26.78 73.85
C ILE A 183 -44.58 -27.62 72.63
N ARG A 184 -45.78 -28.20 72.77
CA ARG A 184 -46.61 -29.05 71.88
C ARG A 184 -46.33 -29.01 70.37
N PRO A 185 -46.45 -30.15 69.65
CA PRO A 185 -46.35 -30.18 68.19
C PRO A 185 -47.59 -29.57 67.52
N PRO A 186 -47.46 -28.52 66.70
CA PRO A 186 -48.52 -28.13 65.78
C PRO A 186 -48.56 -29.07 64.58
N ARG A 187 -49.79 -29.48 64.28
CA ARG A 187 -50.32 -30.12 63.08
C ARG A 187 -49.46 -29.92 61.82
N ARG A 188 -48.91 -31.02 61.28
CA ARG A 188 -48.25 -31.09 59.97
C ARG A 188 -49.22 -30.65 58.88
N VAL A 189 -49.02 -29.44 58.36
CA VAL A 189 -49.40 -29.10 56.99
C VAL A 189 -48.43 -29.83 56.07
N PRO A 190 -48.90 -30.49 54.99
CA PRO A 190 -48.00 -31.02 53.97
C PRO A 190 -47.30 -29.83 53.30
N GLU A 191 -46.07 -29.55 53.71
CA GLU A 191 -45.16 -28.67 52.96
C GLU A 191 -44.96 -29.30 51.59
N ALA A 192 -45.49 -28.64 50.56
CA ALA A 192 -45.14 -28.96 49.19
C ALA A 192 -43.62 -28.75 49.06
N PRO A 193 -42.86 -29.75 48.55
CA PRO A 193 -41.42 -29.59 48.39
C PRO A 193 -41.16 -28.57 47.27
N THR A 194 -40.96 -27.31 47.63
CA THR A 194 -40.34 -26.30 46.76
C THR A 194 -38.83 -26.33 46.91
N GLU A 195 -38.25 -27.53 47.04
CA GLU A 195 -36.81 -27.71 46.91
C GLU A 195 -36.51 -27.59 45.42
N ILE A 196 -36.20 -26.36 44.99
CA ILE A 196 -35.47 -26.14 43.75
C ILE A 196 -34.22 -26.99 43.88
N THR A 197 -34.22 -28.13 43.22
CA THR A 197 -33.12 -29.07 43.32
C THR A 197 -31.88 -28.40 42.74
N VAL A 198 -30.72 -28.66 43.32
CA VAL A 198 -29.44 -28.11 42.83
C VAL A 198 -29.25 -28.45 41.33
N GLU A 199 -29.84 -29.54 40.87
CA GLU A 199 -29.89 -29.96 39.47
C GLU A 199 -30.59 -28.93 38.58
N GLU A 200 -31.75 -28.41 38.97
CA GLU A 200 -32.48 -27.37 38.21
C GLU A 200 -31.67 -26.07 38.10
N ILE A 201 -30.96 -25.69 39.17
CA ILE A 201 -30.08 -24.50 39.16
C ILE A 201 -28.89 -24.73 38.21
N VAL A 202 -28.29 -25.91 38.24
CA VAL A 202 -27.16 -26.26 37.37
C VAL A 202 -27.61 -26.30 35.90
N GLU A 203 -28.75 -26.89 35.60
CA GLU A 203 -29.32 -26.92 34.25
C GLU A 203 -29.61 -25.51 33.73
N GLY A 204 -30.18 -24.64 34.56
CA GLY A 204 -30.40 -23.23 34.23
C GLY A 204 -29.10 -22.50 33.87
N ILE A 205 -28.05 -22.65 34.68
CA ILE A 205 -26.74 -22.03 34.42
C ILE A 205 -26.09 -22.56 33.14
N VAL A 206 -26.18 -23.88 32.89
CA VAL A 206 -25.61 -24.49 31.68
C VAL A 206 -26.35 -24.01 30.43
N ALA A 207 -27.67 -23.96 30.46
CA ALA A 207 -28.49 -23.45 29.36
C ALA A 207 -28.17 -21.98 29.05
N GLU A 208 -28.06 -21.13 30.07
CA GLU A 208 -27.72 -19.72 29.90
C GLU A 208 -26.32 -19.54 29.26
N ARG A 209 -25.31 -20.29 29.74
CA ARG A 209 -23.96 -20.26 29.17
C ARG A 209 -23.89 -20.82 27.76
N TRP A 210 -24.74 -21.78 27.41
CA TRP A 210 -24.80 -22.34 26.07
C TRP A 210 -25.30 -21.30 25.06
N ILE A 211 -26.34 -20.54 25.42
CA ILE A 211 -26.87 -19.46 24.58
C ILE A 211 -25.81 -18.37 24.35
N GLU A 212 -25.12 -17.92 25.40
CA GLU A 212 -24.02 -16.95 25.28
C GLU A 212 -22.90 -17.46 24.36
N PHE A 213 -22.57 -18.76 24.46
CA PHE A 213 -21.54 -19.37 23.65
C PHE A 213 -21.94 -19.44 22.18
N GLU A 214 -23.18 -19.86 21.89
CA GLU A 214 -23.72 -19.94 20.53
C GLU A 214 -23.78 -18.55 19.87
N GLU A 215 -24.16 -17.51 20.63
CA GLU A 215 -24.12 -16.13 20.15
C GLU A 215 -22.69 -15.69 19.80
N ARG A 216 -21.70 -16.02 20.64
CA ARG A 216 -20.28 -15.72 20.37
C ARG A 216 -19.76 -16.46 19.15
N LEU A 217 -20.16 -17.72 18.95
CA LEU A 217 -19.77 -18.53 17.81
C LEU A 217 -20.36 -17.97 16.50
N ASN A 218 -21.63 -17.58 16.51
CA ASN A 218 -22.28 -16.89 15.40
C ASN A 218 -21.59 -15.54 15.09
N ASN A 219 -21.21 -14.78 16.10
CA ASN A 219 -20.47 -13.53 15.92
C ASN A 219 -19.03 -13.75 15.42
N PHE A 220 -18.44 -14.91 15.70
CA PHE A 220 -17.15 -15.29 15.16
C PHE A 220 -17.26 -15.69 13.68
N GLU A 221 -18.24 -16.50 13.33
CA GLU A 221 -18.50 -16.91 11.94
C GLU A 221 -18.81 -15.70 11.04
N LYS A 222 -19.65 -14.77 11.50
CA LYS A 222 -19.91 -13.50 10.78
C LYS A 222 -18.62 -12.69 10.53
N ARG A 223 -17.73 -12.64 11.53
CA ARG A 223 -16.43 -11.96 11.40
C ARG A 223 -15.50 -12.68 10.42
N ASP A 224 -15.50 -14.01 10.42
CA ASP A 224 -14.71 -14.79 9.46
C ASP A 224 -15.17 -14.53 8.02
N ILE A 225 -16.48 -14.58 7.77
CA ILE A 225 -17.06 -14.26 6.46
C ILE A 225 -16.69 -12.83 6.03
N GLN A 226 -16.77 -11.86 6.95
CA GLN A 226 -16.38 -10.48 6.67
C GLN A 226 -14.89 -10.34 6.34
N LEU A 227 -14.01 -11.02 7.08
CA LEU A 227 -12.57 -11.01 6.82
C LEU A 227 -12.24 -11.67 5.48
N GLN A 228 -12.91 -12.77 5.14
CA GLN A 228 -12.75 -13.41 3.83
C GLN A 228 -13.16 -12.48 2.69
N ALA A 229 -14.28 -11.76 2.83
CA ALA A 229 -14.72 -10.76 1.86
C ALA A 229 -13.69 -9.62 1.71
N GLN A 230 -13.17 -9.08 2.81
CA GLN A 230 -12.13 -8.05 2.78
C GLN A 230 -10.84 -8.53 2.11
N ILE A 231 -10.43 -9.78 2.34
CA ILE A 231 -9.26 -10.37 1.67
C ILE A 231 -9.50 -10.50 0.16
N GLN A 232 -10.71 -10.85 -0.27
CA GLN A 232 -11.05 -10.91 -1.69
C GLN A 232 -11.05 -9.52 -2.35
N ASP A 233 -11.62 -8.52 -1.68
CA ASP A 233 -11.60 -7.14 -2.14
C ASP A 233 -10.17 -6.60 -2.25
N LEU A 234 -9.31 -6.90 -1.26
CA LEU A 234 -7.90 -6.53 -1.30
C LEU A 234 -7.16 -7.18 -2.48
N LYS A 235 -7.39 -8.48 -2.73
CA LYS A 235 -6.83 -9.19 -3.89
C LYS A 235 -7.26 -8.56 -5.21
N LYS A 236 -8.54 -8.18 -5.33
CA LYS A 236 -9.07 -7.50 -6.51
C LYS A 236 -8.42 -6.13 -6.70
N ALA A 237 -8.29 -5.35 -5.63
CA ALA A 237 -7.64 -4.04 -5.67
C ALA A 237 -6.15 -4.15 -6.08
N MET A 238 -5.42 -5.15 -5.58
CA MET A 238 -4.03 -5.40 -5.99
C MET A 238 -3.92 -5.78 -7.47
N ALA A 239 -4.82 -6.63 -7.98
CA ALA A 239 -4.84 -6.99 -9.40
C ALA A 239 -5.16 -5.80 -10.31
N GLU A 240 -6.10 -4.93 -9.91
CA GLU A 240 -6.41 -3.70 -10.63
C GLU A 240 -5.21 -2.74 -10.64
N LEU A 241 -4.53 -2.57 -9.50
CA LEU A 241 -3.35 -1.72 -9.39
C LEU A 241 -2.19 -2.24 -10.25
N GLU A 242 -1.98 -3.55 -10.29
CA GLU A 242 -0.99 -4.18 -11.17
C GLU A 242 -1.29 -3.90 -12.65
N ASN A 243 -2.56 -4.01 -13.06
CA ASN A 243 -2.97 -3.71 -14.42
C ASN A 243 -2.79 -2.22 -14.77
N ARG A 244 -3.11 -1.32 -13.85
CA ARG A 244 -2.89 0.14 -14.04
C ARG A 244 -1.41 0.48 -14.14
N LEU A 245 -0.55 -0.18 -13.36
CA LEU A 245 0.90 -0.03 -13.45
C LEU A 245 1.44 -0.52 -14.80
N LYS A 246 1.03 -1.71 -15.25
CA LYS A 246 1.41 -2.24 -16.57
C LYS A 246 0.98 -1.34 -17.72
N ALA A 247 -0.24 -0.81 -17.67
CA ALA A 247 -0.74 0.13 -18.68
C ALA A 247 0.06 1.43 -18.70
N LYS A 248 0.41 1.97 -17.52
CA LYS A 248 1.23 3.18 -17.41
C LYS A 248 2.67 2.95 -17.87
N GLU A 249 3.24 1.79 -17.55
CA GLU A 249 4.57 1.40 -18.03
C GLU A 249 4.60 1.31 -19.55
N ALA A 250 3.60 0.67 -20.17
CA ALA A 250 3.46 0.62 -21.61
C ALA A 250 3.32 2.02 -22.25
N ASP A 251 2.53 2.91 -21.66
CA ASP A 251 2.39 4.31 -22.11
C ASP A 251 3.72 5.09 -22.01
N MET A 252 4.48 4.90 -20.92
CA MET A 252 5.78 5.55 -20.76
C MET A 252 6.81 5.03 -21.78
N ILE A 253 6.84 3.72 -22.03
CA ILE A 253 7.70 3.12 -23.07
C ILE A 253 7.33 3.70 -24.43
N GLY A 254 6.04 3.76 -24.77
CA GLY A 254 5.59 4.36 -26.03
C GLY A 254 6.00 5.83 -26.17
N LYS A 255 5.91 6.62 -25.10
CA LYS A 255 6.40 8.02 -25.09
C LYS A 255 7.90 8.10 -25.29
N LEU A 256 8.68 7.21 -24.67
CA LEU A 256 10.14 7.16 -24.87
C LEU A 256 10.51 6.79 -26.31
N ASP A 257 9.77 5.89 -26.95
CA ASP A 257 9.98 5.54 -28.36
C ASP A 257 9.70 6.75 -29.27
N THR A 258 8.58 7.45 -29.05
CA THR A 258 8.28 8.69 -29.81
C THR A 258 9.32 9.80 -29.59
N MET A 259 9.86 9.90 -28.38
CA MET A 259 10.93 10.86 -28.08
C MET A 259 12.24 10.48 -28.76
N THR A 260 12.55 9.18 -28.80
CA THR A 260 13.72 8.64 -29.52
C THR A 260 13.62 8.94 -31.02
N GLU A 261 12.45 8.74 -31.62
CA GLU A 261 12.21 9.04 -33.03
C GLU A 261 12.32 10.55 -33.33
N SER A 262 11.73 11.40 -32.47
CA SER A 262 11.88 12.85 -32.57
C SER A 262 13.35 13.29 -32.45
N MET A 263 14.10 12.69 -31.52
CA MET A 263 15.53 12.97 -31.35
C MET A 263 16.33 12.55 -32.58
N ALA A 264 16.03 11.40 -33.19
CA ALA A 264 16.65 10.97 -34.44
C ALA A 264 16.34 11.93 -35.60
N ALA A 265 15.10 12.42 -35.71
CA ALA A 265 14.72 13.42 -36.71
C ALA A 265 15.45 14.76 -36.52
N ILE A 266 15.61 15.21 -35.26
CA ILE A 266 16.38 16.42 -34.91
C ILE A 266 17.85 16.23 -35.29
N GLN A 267 18.46 15.08 -34.99
CA GLN A 267 19.84 14.77 -35.40
C GLN A 267 20.01 14.82 -36.92
N GLY A 268 19.06 14.29 -37.68
CA GLY A 268 19.07 14.39 -39.15
C GLY A 268 19.04 15.84 -39.65
N ARG A 269 18.18 16.68 -39.06
CA ARG A 269 18.12 18.11 -39.37
C ARG A 269 19.41 18.84 -39.01
N ILE A 270 19.95 18.61 -37.82
CA ILE A 270 21.22 19.19 -37.38
C ILE A 270 22.35 18.80 -38.34
N GLY A 271 22.42 17.52 -38.74
CA GLY A 271 23.42 17.06 -39.72
C GLY A 271 23.26 17.76 -41.09
N SER A 272 22.02 17.98 -41.54
CA SER A 272 21.78 18.74 -42.77
C SER A 272 22.20 20.20 -42.66
N ILE A 273 21.94 20.85 -41.53
CA ILE A 273 22.35 22.24 -41.25
C ILE A 273 23.88 22.33 -41.20
N GLU A 274 24.55 21.37 -40.56
CA GLU A 274 26.01 21.31 -40.51
C GLU A 274 26.62 21.19 -41.92
N LYS A 275 25.99 20.40 -42.80
CA LYS A 275 26.41 20.29 -44.20
C LYS A 275 26.26 21.63 -44.94
N VAL A 276 25.11 22.28 -44.82
CA VAL A 276 24.89 23.61 -45.42
C VAL A 276 25.90 24.63 -44.87
N PHE A 277 26.19 24.59 -43.56
CA PHE A 277 27.17 25.48 -42.95
C PHE A 277 28.58 25.23 -43.48
N LYS A 278 28.98 23.96 -43.67
CA LYS A 278 30.26 23.59 -44.29
C LYS A 278 30.38 24.08 -45.74
N ASP A 279 29.28 24.05 -46.50
CA ASP A 279 29.24 24.54 -47.89
C ASP A 279 29.24 26.09 -47.95
N PHE A 280 28.63 26.75 -46.97
CA PHE A 280 28.50 28.21 -46.92
C PHE A 280 29.77 28.93 -46.41
N LEU A 281 30.53 28.30 -45.50
CA LEU A 281 31.74 28.90 -44.91
C LEU A 281 32.79 29.34 -45.96
N PRO A 282 33.13 28.51 -46.98
CA PRO A 282 34.04 28.93 -48.06
C PRO A 282 33.51 30.14 -48.83
N GLN A 283 32.23 30.12 -49.21
CA GLN A 283 31.60 31.20 -49.96
C GLN A 283 31.59 32.52 -49.16
N MET A 284 31.28 32.46 -47.86
CA MET A 284 31.33 33.63 -46.99
C MET A 284 32.75 34.18 -46.85
N THR A 285 33.75 33.29 -46.75
CA THR A 285 35.17 33.68 -46.68
C THR A 285 35.63 34.36 -47.97
N GLU A 286 35.21 33.84 -49.12
CA GLU A 286 35.51 34.42 -50.43
C GLU A 286 34.85 35.80 -50.61
N ASN A 287 33.58 35.95 -50.22
CA ASN A 287 32.88 37.23 -50.24
C ASN A 287 33.52 38.29 -49.31
N VAL A 288 33.96 37.89 -48.11
CA VAL A 288 34.65 38.80 -47.19
C VAL A 288 36.00 39.23 -47.78
N ARG A 289 36.74 38.32 -48.42
CA ARG A 289 37.98 38.67 -49.14
C ARG A 289 37.72 39.63 -50.30
N SER A 290 36.70 39.38 -51.13
CA SER A 290 36.39 40.26 -52.26
C SER A 290 35.99 41.66 -51.80
N ILE A 291 35.20 41.77 -50.71
CA ILE A 291 34.85 43.06 -50.11
C ILE A 291 36.11 43.77 -49.59
N ALA A 292 37.00 43.05 -48.91
CA ALA A 292 38.26 43.63 -48.42
C ALA A 292 39.14 44.18 -49.57
N GLU A 293 39.25 43.45 -50.69
CA GLU A 293 39.98 43.90 -51.88
C GLU A 293 39.34 45.16 -52.53
N VAL A 294 38.01 45.21 -52.61
CA VAL A 294 37.29 46.38 -53.13
C VAL A 294 37.54 47.60 -52.23
N VAL A 295 37.49 47.41 -50.91
CA VAL A 295 37.76 48.49 -49.94
C VAL A 295 39.21 48.97 -50.03
N GLU A 296 40.20 48.09 -50.20
CA GLU A 296 41.59 48.50 -50.44
C GLU A 296 41.75 49.30 -51.73
N LYS A 297 41.16 48.83 -52.84
CA LYS A 297 41.18 49.56 -54.12
C LYS A 297 40.55 50.95 -54.00
N LEU A 298 39.47 51.08 -53.24
CA LEU A 298 38.78 52.35 -53.03
C LEU A 298 39.57 53.32 -52.14
N LYS A 299 40.44 52.80 -51.27
CA LYS A 299 41.26 53.60 -50.35
C LYS A 299 42.61 54.02 -50.94
N GLY A 300 43.06 53.34 -51.99
CA GLY A 300 44.30 53.63 -52.73
C GLY A 300 44.13 54.54 -53.96
N SER A 301 42.90 54.88 -54.34
CA SER A 301 42.58 55.94 -55.34
C SER A 301 42.28 57.26 -54.65
#